data_AF-A0A4Q3WPD4-F1
#
_entry.id   AF-A0A4Q3WPD4-F1
#
_cell.length_a   1.000
_cell.length_b   1.000
_cell.length_c   1.000
_cell.angle_alpha   90.00
_cell.angle_beta   90.00
_cell.angle_gamma   90.00
#
_symmetry.space_group_name_H-M   'P 1'
#
loop_
_entity.id
_entity.type
_entity.pdbx_description
1 polymer ?
#
loop_
_entity_poly.entity_id
_entity_poly.type
_entity_poly.pdbx_seq_one_letter_code
_entity_poly.pdbx_strand_id
1 'polypeptide(L)'
;PVVIQCLLRNPTNFRAGVEEIVACGGDCDTTGAILGGILGARLGVGAIPKDWSESIWEWPNSPRSIETLAQNLANGLEGKPIEVVPRLILPFQLLRNIFFFGIVLGHVVRRLLPPYR
;
A
#
# COMPACT_ATOMS: atom_id res chain seq x y z
N PRO A 1 3.03 -18.09 -4.82
CA PRO A 1 2.31 -19.24 -4.24
C PRO A 1 1.52 -18.90 -2.97
N VAL A 2 2.16 -18.26 -1.97
CA VAL A 2 1.49 -17.87 -0.71
C VAL A 2 0.28 -16.95 -0.92
N VAL A 3 0.37 -15.97 -1.84
CA VAL A 3 -0.76 -15.09 -2.20
C VAL A 3 -1.98 -15.90 -2.65
N ILE A 4 -1.79 -16.88 -3.53
CA ILE A 4 -2.89 -17.73 -4.01
C ILE A 4 -3.46 -18.60 -2.89
N GLN A 5 -2.61 -19.13 -2.02
CA GLN A 5 -3.06 -19.91 -0.86
C GLN A 5 -3.89 -19.06 0.11
N CYS A 6 -3.42 -17.85 0.47
CA CYS A 6 -4.17 -16.91 1.32
C CYS A 6 -5.49 -16.47 0.68
N LEU A 7 -5.48 -16.21 -0.64
CA LEU A 7 -6.68 -15.87 -1.42
C LEU A 7 -7.73 -16.99 -1.40
N LEU A 8 -7.29 -18.24 -1.56
CA LEU A 8 -8.21 -19.40 -1.54
C LEU A 8 -8.76 -19.69 -0.15
N ARG A 9 -8.01 -19.37 0.92
CA ARG A 9 -8.48 -19.51 2.30
C ARG A 9 -9.45 -18.39 2.70
N ASN A 10 -9.22 -17.17 2.22
CA ASN A 10 -10.02 -15.99 2.57
C ASN A 10 -10.64 -15.31 1.33
N PRO A 11 -11.43 -16.02 0.50
CA PRO A 11 -11.89 -15.51 -0.79
C PRO A 11 -12.89 -14.35 -0.67
N THR A 12 -13.54 -14.21 0.48
CA THR A 12 -14.61 -13.24 0.75
C THR A 12 -14.35 -12.35 1.97
N ASN A 13 -13.16 -12.45 2.58
CA ASN A 13 -12.83 -11.69 3.78
C ASN A 13 -11.50 -10.96 3.59
N PHE A 14 -11.58 -9.67 3.26
CA PHE A 14 -10.43 -8.82 3.01
C PHE A 14 -9.49 -8.76 4.21
N ARG A 15 -10.05 -8.46 5.40
CA ARG A 15 -9.28 -8.31 6.64
C ARG A 15 -8.52 -9.59 6.98
N ALA A 16 -9.22 -10.72 7.03
CA ALA A 16 -8.61 -12.01 7.37
C ALA A 16 -7.52 -12.41 6.36
N GLY A 17 -7.74 -12.16 5.06
CA GLY A 17 -6.74 -12.45 4.03
C GLY A 17 -5.46 -11.64 4.20
N VAL A 18 -5.58 -10.33 4.45
CA VAL A 18 -4.43 -9.44 4.64
C VAL A 18 -3.71 -9.72 5.97
N GLU A 19 -4.45 -9.95 7.06
CA GLU A 19 -3.85 -10.34 8.34
C GLU A 19 -3.10 -11.68 8.24
N GLU A 20 -3.66 -12.66 7.51
CA GLU A 20 -3.00 -13.96 7.29
C GLU A 20 -1.71 -13.81 6.50
N ILE A 21 -1.71 -13.06 5.38
CA ILE A 21 -0.52 -12.95 4.54
C ILE A 21 0.62 -12.19 5.22
N VAL A 22 0.28 -11.20 6.06
CA VAL A 22 1.26 -10.50 6.90
C VAL A 22 1.81 -11.45 7.99
N ALA A 23 0.95 -12.28 8.59
CA ALA A 23 1.37 -13.27 9.58
C ALA A 23 2.27 -14.36 9.00
N CYS A 24 2.19 -14.65 7.70
CA CYS A 24 3.13 -15.55 7.02
C CYS A 24 4.58 -15.02 6.99
N GLY A 25 4.78 -13.72 7.20
CA GLY A 25 6.11 -13.10 7.25
C GLY A 25 6.84 -13.06 5.90
N GLY A 26 8.14 -12.75 5.95
CA GLY A 26 8.95 -12.57 4.74
C GLY A 26 8.66 -11.21 4.08
N ASP A 27 8.45 -11.22 2.75
CA ASP A 27 8.13 -10.02 1.97
C ASP A 27 6.62 -9.69 2.08
N CYS A 28 6.23 -9.14 3.23
CA CYS A 28 4.85 -8.81 3.55
C CYS A 28 4.33 -7.65 2.70
N ASP A 29 5.20 -6.72 2.31
CA ASP A 29 4.81 -5.53 1.56
C ASP A 29 4.36 -5.91 0.16
N THR A 30 5.20 -6.65 -0.58
CA THR A 30 4.88 -7.08 -1.94
C THR A 30 3.70 -8.05 -1.94
N THR A 31 3.72 -9.05 -1.07
CA THR A 31 2.68 -10.09 -1.05
C THR A 31 1.34 -9.54 -0.57
N GLY A 32 1.35 -8.67 0.44
CA GLY A 32 0.19 -7.93 0.92
C GLY A 32 -0.40 -7.01 -0.14
N ALA A 33 0.43 -6.27 -0.88
CA ALA A 33 -0.04 -5.42 -1.98
C ALA A 33 -0.72 -6.23 -3.09
N ILE A 34 -0.13 -7.35 -3.50
CA ILE A 34 -0.71 -8.22 -4.53
C ILE A 34 -2.04 -8.82 -4.04
N LEU A 35 -2.07 -9.41 -2.84
CA LEU A 35 -3.29 -10.02 -2.30
C LEU A 35 -4.39 -8.98 -2.11
N GLY A 36 -4.06 -7.82 -1.55
CA GLY A 36 -4.97 -6.71 -1.32
C GLY A 36 -5.55 -6.17 -2.64
N GLY A 37 -4.75 -6.08 -3.70
CA GLY A 37 -5.25 -5.71 -5.03
C GLY A 37 -6.25 -6.72 -5.59
N ILE A 38 -5.97 -8.02 -5.47
CA ILE A 38 -6.88 -9.08 -5.94
C ILE A 38 -8.19 -9.10 -5.13
N LEU A 39 -8.11 -9.07 -3.80
CA LEU A 39 -9.28 -9.05 -2.92
C LEU A 39 -10.07 -7.75 -3.06
N GLY A 40 -9.40 -6.61 -3.20
CA GLY A 40 -10.04 -5.32 -3.41
C GLY A 40 -10.80 -5.25 -4.73
N ALA A 41 -10.23 -5.78 -5.82
CA ALA A 41 -10.92 -5.88 -7.10
C ALA A 41 -12.13 -6.83 -7.05
N ARG A 42 -12.03 -7.91 -6.27
CA ARG A 42 -13.11 -8.91 -6.16
C ARG A 42 -14.25 -8.47 -5.24
N LEU A 43 -13.94 -7.88 -4.09
CA LEU A 43 -14.91 -7.57 -3.02
C LEU A 43 -15.37 -6.11 -3.04
N GLY A 44 -14.67 -5.26 -3.78
CA GLY A 44 -14.94 -3.82 -3.85
C GLY A 44 -14.42 -3.05 -2.66
N VAL A 45 -14.45 -1.72 -2.77
CA VAL A 45 -13.90 -0.78 -1.77
C VAL A 45 -14.58 -0.93 -0.39
N GLY A 46 -15.88 -1.24 -0.36
CA GLY A 46 -16.64 -1.41 0.88
C GLY A 46 -16.19 -2.57 1.77
N ALA A 47 -15.40 -3.52 1.23
CA ALA A 47 -14.83 -4.62 2.00
C ALA A 47 -13.53 -4.25 2.72
N ILE A 48 -12.90 -3.12 2.35
CA ILE A 48 -11.67 -2.64 3.00
C ILE A 48 -12.04 -2.06 4.37
N PRO A 49 -11.40 -2.51 5.47
CA PRO A 49 -11.68 -1.96 6.78
C PRO A 49 -11.39 -0.45 6.86
N LYS A 50 -12.37 0.31 7.36
CA LYS A 50 -12.28 1.79 7.40
C LYS A 50 -11.11 2.28 8.23
N ASP A 51 -10.85 1.63 9.36
CA ASP A 51 -9.73 1.91 10.24
C ASP A 51 -8.38 1.77 9.52
N TRP A 52 -8.27 0.85 8.55
CA TRP A 52 -7.07 0.71 7.74
C TRP A 52 -6.96 1.81 6.69
N SER A 53 -8.04 2.08 5.95
CA SER A 53 -8.02 3.12 4.90
C SER A 53 -7.79 4.52 5.46
N GLU A 54 -8.35 4.82 6.64
CA GLU A 54 -8.21 6.11 7.31
C GLU A 54 -6.84 6.30 7.97
N SER A 55 -6.13 5.20 8.26
CA SER A 55 -4.79 5.21 8.85
C SER A 55 -3.65 5.31 7.83
N ILE A 56 -3.95 5.39 6.52
CA ILE A 56 -2.94 5.50 5.47
C ILE A 56 -2.23 6.84 5.58
N TRP A 57 -0.94 6.81 5.87
CA TRP A 57 -0.09 7.99 5.93
C TRP A 57 0.82 8.09 4.71
N GLU A 58 0.38 8.83 3.70
CA GLU A 58 1.05 8.91 2.39
C GLU A 58 1.40 10.34 1.96
N TRP A 59 1.79 11.22 2.89
CA TRP A 59 2.24 12.58 2.53
C TRP A 59 3.38 12.52 1.49
N PRO A 60 3.47 13.39 0.46
CA PRO A 60 2.58 14.52 0.14
C PRO A 60 1.32 14.12 -0.65
N ASN A 61 1.11 12.84 -0.91
CA ASN A 61 -0.11 12.33 -1.51
C ASN A 61 -1.20 12.13 -0.43
N SER A 62 -2.36 11.68 -0.88
CA SER A 62 -3.48 11.34 0.00
C SER A 62 -4.18 10.06 -0.50
N PRO A 63 -4.94 9.36 0.34
CA PRO A 63 -5.79 8.25 -0.10
C PRO A 63 -6.72 8.64 -1.27
N ARG A 64 -7.23 9.88 -1.26
CA ARG A 64 -8.04 10.46 -2.34
C ARG A 64 -7.31 10.50 -3.69
N SER A 65 -5.99 10.63 -3.70
CA SER A 65 -5.19 10.58 -4.92
C SER A 65 -5.22 9.19 -5.56
N ILE A 66 -5.19 8.13 -4.73
CA ILE A 66 -5.29 6.74 -5.18
C ILE A 66 -6.71 6.45 -5.68
N GLU A 67 -7.74 6.93 -4.99
CA GLU A 67 -9.14 6.81 -5.42
C GLU A 67 -9.38 7.49 -6.78
N THR A 68 -8.87 8.72 -6.94
CA THR A 68 -8.93 9.45 -8.21
C THR A 68 -8.23 8.66 -9.32
N LEU A 69 -7.04 8.10 -9.06
CA LEU A 69 -6.34 7.27 -10.03
C LEU A 69 -7.15 6.02 -10.41
N ALA A 70 -7.76 5.34 -9.44
CA ALA A 70 -8.61 4.18 -9.69
C ALA A 70 -9.85 4.55 -10.53
N GLN A 71 -10.51 5.67 -10.24
CA GLN A 71 -11.66 6.15 -11.01
C GLN A 71 -11.28 6.50 -12.44
N ASN A 72 -10.14 7.16 -12.65
CA ASN A 72 -9.65 7.47 -14.00
C ASN A 72 -9.29 6.21 -14.79
N LEU A 73 -8.72 5.20 -14.13
CA LEU A 73 -8.45 3.91 -14.76
C LEU A 73 -9.76 3.24 -15.21
N ALA A 74 -10.79 3.22 -14.34
CA ALA A 74 -12.11 2.69 -14.68
C ALA A 74 -12.76 3.47 -15.84
N ASN A 75 -12.72 4.79 -15.82
CA ASN A 75 -13.23 5.65 -16.90
C ASN A 75 -12.50 5.36 -18.23
N GLY A 76 -11.18 5.20 -18.18
CA GLY A 76 -10.37 4.88 -19.36
C GLY A 76 -10.72 3.53 -19.98
N LEU A 77 -11.04 2.51 -19.16
CA LEU A 77 -11.53 1.21 -19.64
C LEU A 77 -12.90 1.32 -20.34
N GLU A 78 -13.71 2.30 -19.96
CA GLU A 78 -15.01 2.59 -20.58
C GLU A 78 -14.91 3.55 -21.78
N GLY A 79 -13.70 3.96 -22.18
CA GLY A 79 -13.49 4.92 -23.26
C GLY A 79 -13.92 6.36 -22.92
N LYS A 80 -14.19 6.66 -21.65
CA LYS A 80 -14.50 8.00 -21.18
C LYS A 80 -13.22 8.85 -21.09
N PRO A 81 -13.32 10.17 -21.28
CA PRO A 81 -12.17 11.06 -21.12
C PRO A 81 -11.60 10.98 -19.70
N ILE A 82 -10.27 10.92 -19.60
CA ILE A 82 -9.55 10.97 -18.32
C ILE A 82 -9.49 12.44 -17.88
N GLU A 83 -10.10 12.76 -16.74
CA GLU A 83 -10.24 14.15 -16.29
C GLU A 83 -9.05 14.63 -15.46
N VAL A 84 -8.43 13.75 -14.67
CA VAL A 84 -7.42 14.17 -13.68
C VAL A 84 -6.22 13.22 -13.66
N VAL A 85 -5.07 13.65 -14.17
CA VAL A 85 -3.82 12.89 -14.00
C VAL A 85 -3.26 13.21 -12.61
N PRO A 86 -2.93 12.20 -11.77
CA PRO A 86 -2.25 12.45 -10.50
C PRO A 86 -0.94 13.20 -10.76
N ARG A 87 -0.79 14.40 -10.19
CA ARG A 87 0.45 15.16 -10.34
C ARG A 87 1.52 14.57 -9.43
N LEU A 88 2.66 14.22 -10.02
CA LEU A 88 3.84 13.86 -9.26
C LEU A 88 4.37 15.11 -8.56
N ILE A 89 4.24 15.18 -7.24
CA ILE A 89 4.73 16.30 -6.44
C ILE A 89 6.21 16.05 -6.10
N LEU A 90 7.04 16.05 -7.15
CA LEU A 90 8.46 15.69 -7.10
C LEU A 90 9.28 16.31 -5.95
N PRO A 91 9.27 17.64 -5.72
CA PRO A 91 10.15 18.23 -4.71
C PRO A 91 9.82 17.76 -3.30
N PHE A 92 8.53 17.63 -2.97
CA PHE A 92 8.08 17.17 -1.65
C PHE A 92 8.26 15.66 -1.47
N GLN A 93 8.10 14.86 -2.55
CA GLN A 93 8.39 13.42 -2.52
C GLN A 93 9.89 13.15 -2.31
N LEU A 94 10.77 13.92 -2.96
CA LEU A 94 12.21 13.83 -2.75
C LEU A 94 12.60 14.19 -1.32
N LEU A 95 12.04 15.28 -0.78
CA LEU A 95 12.26 15.69 0.60
C LEU A 95 11.88 14.58 1.59
N ARG A 96 10.71 13.97 1.42
CA ARG A 96 10.24 12.84 2.21
C ARG A 96 11.21 11.67 2.15
N ASN A 97 11.62 11.27 0.96
CA ASN A 97 12.52 10.13 0.76
C ASN A 97 13.88 10.37 1.41
N ILE A 98 14.43 11.59 1.31
CA ILE A 98 15.69 11.96 1.98
C ILE A 98 15.53 11.87 3.51
N PHE A 99 14.40 12.36 4.05
CA PHE A 99 14.11 12.27 5.49
C PHE A 99 14.06 10.81 5.97
N PHE A 100 13.28 9.93 5.32
CA PHE A 100 13.22 8.52 5.69
C PHE A 100 14.55 7.79 5.49
N PHE A 101 15.27 8.11 4.42
CA PHE A 101 16.60 7.54 4.18
C PHE A 101 17.55 7.89 5.35
N GLY A 102 17.50 9.11 5.86
CA GLY A 102 18.24 9.50 7.07
C GLY A 102 17.86 8.68 8.30
N ILE A 103 16.56 8.44 8.54
CA ILE A 103 16.07 7.60 9.64
C ILE A 103 16.59 6.16 9.50
N VAL A 104 16.47 5.58 8.30
CA VAL A 104 16.93 4.21 8.02
C VAL A 104 18.43 4.10 8.22
N LEU A 105 19.21 5.05 7.72
CA LEU A 105 20.66 5.08 7.89
C LEU A 105 21.04 5.20 9.38
N GLY A 106 20.34 6.05 10.14
CA GLY A 106 20.49 6.13 11.60
C GLY A 106 20.17 4.83 12.32
N HIS A 107 19.11 4.13 11.91
CA HIS A 107 18.75 2.82 12.46
C HIS A 107 19.81 1.76 12.12
N VAL A 108 20.31 1.75 10.89
CA VAL A 108 21.39 0.84 10.44
C VAL A 108 22.67 1.10 11.23
N VAL A 109 23.09 2.37 11.36
CA VAL A 109 24.27 2.74 12.17
C VAL A 109 24.09 2.30 13.62
N ARG A 110 22.92 2.57 14.24
CA ARG A 110 22.59 2.10 15.60
C ARG A 110 22.65 0.57 15.70
N ARG A 111 22.22 -0.15 14.68
CA ARG A 111 22.18 -1.62 14.66
C ARG A 111 23.56 -2.23 14.42
N LEU A 112 24.44 -1.54 13.71
CA LEU A 112 25.82 -1.96 13.42
C LEU A 112 26.80 -1.60 14.54
N LEU A 113 26.56 -0.49 15.26
CA LEU A 113 27.35 -0.12 16.43
C LEU A 113 26.95 -1.02 17.61
N PRO A 114 27.89 -1.73 18.26
CA PRO A 114 27.60 -2.44 19.50
C PRO A 114 27.13 -1.44 20.57
N PRO A 115 26.40 -1.87 21.62
CA PRO A 115 26.09 -0.99 22.74
C PRO A 115 27.40 -0.60 23.43
N TYR A 116 27.97 0.53 23.03
CA TYR A 116 29.05 1.17 23.77
C TYR A 116 28.44 1.58 25.12
N ARG A 117 28.89 0.90 26.18
CA ARG A 117 28.58 1.24 27.57
C ARG A 117 29.12 2.61 27.92
#